data_AF-A0A5Z5QVW9-F1
#
_entry.id   AF-A0A5Z5QVW9-F1
#
_cell.length_a   1.000
_cell.length_b   1.000
_cell.length_c   1.000
_cell.angle_alpha   90.00
_cell.angle_beta   90.00
_cell.angle_gamma   90.00
#
_symmetry.space_group_name_H-M   'P 1'
#
loop_
_entity.id
_entity.type
_entity.pdbx_description
1 polymer ?
#
loop_
_entity_poly.entity_id
_entity_poly.type
_entity_poly.pdbx_seq_one_letter_code
_entity_poly.pdbx_strand_id
1 'polypeptide(L)' 'EYIKFYVWGTLVIYIASFVIMVAEDFACDGFGMPLFLIWYFATFSLLLLAPPDSNSLNK' A
#
# COMPACT_ATOMS: atom_id res chain seq x y z
N GLU A 1 12.04 -6.57 -11.50
CA GLU A 1 10.59 -6.81 -11.75
C GLU A 1 9.72 -6.71 -10.49
N TYR A 2 10.16 -7.22 -9.35
CA TYR A 2 9.42 -7.20 -8.07
C TYR A 2 8.75 -5.85 -7.74
N ILE A 3 9.48 -4.75 -7.90
CA ILE A 3 8.95 -3.41 -7.57
C ILE A 3 7.79 -2.97 -8.48
N LYS A 4 7.79 -3.39 -9.76
CA LYS A 4 6.68 -3.09 -10.68
C LYS A 4 5.43 -3.84 -10.27
N PHE A 5 5.54 -5.13 -9.96
CA PHE A 5 4.41 -5.94 -9.49
C PHE A 5 3.86 -5.42 -8.16
N TYR A 6 4.75 -5.02 -7.26
CA TYR A 6 4.38 -4.37 -6.00
C TYR A 6 3.57 -3.09 -6.27
N VAL A 7 4.10 -2.16 -7.06
CA VAL A 7 3.39 -0.89 -7.37
C VAL A 7 2.02 -1.14 -8.00
N TRP A 8 1.93 -2.06 -8.97
CA TRP A 8 0.64 -2.40 -9.60
C TRP A 8 -0.35 -3.05 -8.62
N GLY A 9 0.11 -3.98 -7.79
CA GLY A 9 -0.74 -4.62 -6.78
C GLY A 9 -1.24 -3.63 -5.73
N THR A 10 -0.36 -2.75 -5.24
CA THR A 10 -0.72 -1.69 -4.30
C THR A 10 -1.74 -0.73 -4.92
N LEU A 11 -1.55 -0.36 -6.20
CA LEU A 11 -2.47 0.53 -6.91
C LEU A 11 -3.88 -0.06 -7.01
N VAL A 12 -4.00 -1.35 -7.37
CA VAL A 12 -5.30 -2.03 -7.47
C VAL A 12 -6.03 -2.03 -6.12
N ILE A 13 -5.30 -2.29 -5.03
CA ILE A 13 -5.90 -2.34 -3.69
C ILE A 13 -6.32 -0.95 -3.22
N TYR A 14 -5.57 0.10 -3.56
CA TYR A 14 -5.99 1.48 -3.29
C TYR A 14 -7.23 1.89 -4.08
N ILE A 15 -7.34 1.49 -5.35
CA ILE A 15 -8.55 1.78 -6.15
C ILE A 15 -9.75 1.01 -5.56
N ALA A 16 -9.58 -0.27 -5.22
CA ALA A 16 -10.65 -1.08 -4.65
C ALA A 16 -11.14 -0.53 -3.31
N SER A 17 -10.22 -0.18 -2.40
CA SER A 17 -10.58 0.45 -1.12
C SER A 17 -11.29 1.79 -1.31
N PHE A 18 -10.85 2.63 -2.25
CA PHE A 18 -11.52 3.88 -2.56
C PHE A 18 -12.95 3.68 -3.09
N VAL A 19 -13.15 2.73 -4.00
CA VAL A 19 -14.50 2.40 -4.52
C VAL A 19 -15.42 1.92 -3.38
N ILE A 20 -14.92 1.08 -2.49
CA ILE A 20 -15.68 0.59 -1.32
C ILE A 20 -16.00 1.75 -0.37
N MET A 21 -15.03 2.63 -0.07
CA MET A 21 -15.27 3.82 0.76
C MET A 21 -16.36 4.72 0.20
N VAL A 22 -16.37 4.94 -1.12
CA VAL A 22 -17.42 5.72 -1.78
C VAL A 22 -18.76 5.00 -1.72
N ALA A 23 -18.79 3.67 -1.92
CA ALA A 23 -20.01 2.87 -1.84
C ALA A 23 -20.60 2.80 -0.42
N GLU A 24 -19.76 2.94 0.61
CA GLU A 24 -20.14 2.96 2.02
C GLU A 24 -20.37 4.39 2.55
N ASP A 25 -20.42 5.40 1.68
CA ASP A 25 -20.56 6.82 2.07
C ASP A 25 -19.56 7.26 3.16
N PHE A 26 -18.34 6.73 3.09
CA PHE A 26 -17.27 6.97 4.07
C PHE A 26 -17.65 6.63 5.52
N ALA A 27 -18.53 5.65 5.71
CA ALA A 27 -18.91 5.17 7.03
C ALA A 27 -17.69 4.69 7.84
N CYS A 28 -17.65 5.04 9.12
CA CYS A 28 -16.53 4.70 10.00
C CYS A 28 -16.53 3.21 10.39
N ASP A 29 -17.67 2.52 10.29
CA ASP A 29 -17.81 1.07 10.47
C ASP A 29 -17.72 0.29 9.15
N GLY A 30 -17.55 1.00 8.03
CA GLY A 30 -17.37 0.44 6.71
C GLY A 30 -16.04 -0.31 6.57
N PHE A 31 -15.97 -1.21 5.60
CA PHE A 31 -14.78 -1.99 5.30
C PHE A 31 -13.72 -1.21 4.52
N GLY A 32 -14.12 -0.19 3.75
CA GLY A 32 -13.23 0.54 2.86
C GLY A 32 -12.12 1.31 3.58
N MET A 33 -12.45 2.02 4.66
CA MET A 33 -11.48 2.80 5.45
C MET A 33 -10.44 1.92 6.17
N PRO A 34 -10.82 0.86 6.91
CA PRO A 34 -9.88 -0.09 7.50
C PRO A 34 -8.99 -0.75 6.44
N LEU A 35 -9.54 -1.15 5.30
CA LEU A 35 -8.78 -1.78 4.22
C LEU A 35 -7.70 -0.84 3.67
N PHE A 36 -8.05 0.42 3.40
CA PHE A 36 -7.11 1.44 2.96
C PHE A 36 -5.96 1.65 3.96
N LEU A 37 -6.29 1.82 5.24
CA LEU A 37 -5.33 2.11 6.29
C LEU A 37 -4.36 0.96 6.53
N ILE A 38 -4.85 -0.27 6.63
CA ILE A 38 -4.00 -1.46 6.83
C ILE A 38 -2.99 -1.57 5.68
N TRP A 39 -3.46 -1.40 4.44
CA TRP A 39 -2.59 -1.52 3.28
C TRP A 39 -1.56 -0.39 3.17
N TYR A 40 -1.95 0.82 3.56
CA TYR A 40 -1.05 1.95 3.68
C TYR A 40 0.07 1.69 4.70
N PHE A 41 -0.27 1.24 5.91
CA PHE A 41 0.75 0.94 6.93
C PHE A 41 1.63 -0.25 6.56
N ALA A 42 1.06 -1.28 5.93
CA ALA A 42 1.83 -2.44 5.46
C ALA A 42 2.85 -2.02 4.39
N THR A 43 2.44 -1.23 3.40
CA THR A 43 3.35 -0.74 2.36
C THR A 43 4.39 0.24 2.88
N PHE A 44 4.02 1.13 3.81
CA PHE A 44 4.96 2.01 4.49
C PHE A 44 6.01 1.22 5.30
N SER A 45 5.58 0.18 6.01
CA SER A 45 6.49 -0.69 6.76
C SER A 45 7.44 -1.45 5.85
N LEU A 46 6.96 -1.95 4.71
CA LEU A 46 7.81 -2.59 3.70
C LEU A 46 8.84 -1.63 3.10
N LEU A 47 8.47 -0.37 2.89
CA LEU A 47 9.41 0.68 2.45
C LEU A 47 10.46 1.00 3.53
N LEU A 48 10.10 0.99 4.81
CA LEU A 48 11.02 1.16 5.94
C LEU A 48 11.98 -0.02 6.11
N LEU A 49 11.49 -1.24 5.87
CA LEU A 49 12.25 -2.48 5.96
C LEU A 49 13.08 -2.75 4.70
N ALA A 50 12.81 -2.04 3.60
CA ALA A 50 13.60 -2.16 2.40
C ALA A 50 15.05 -1.73 2.72
N PRO A 51 16.05 -2.59 2.47
CA PRO A 51 17.43 -2.21 2.72
C PRO A 51 17.74 -0.95 1.90
N PRO A 52 18.29 0.11 2.51
CA PRO A 52 18.79 1.23 1.73
C PRO A 52 19.86 0.69 0.80
N ASP A 53 19.82 1.05 -0.49
CA ASP A 53 20.72 0.52 -1.51
C ASP A 53 22.17 0.51 -1.02
N SER A 54 22.64 -0.63 -0.51
CA SER A 54 24.02 -0.84 -0.08
C SER A 54 24.85 -1.21 -1.31
N ASN A 55 24.84 -0.33 -2.30
CA ASN A 55 25.71 -0.41 -3.48
C ASN A 55 26.73 0.74 -3.52
N SER A 56 27.01 1.37 -2.38
CA SER A 56 28.04 2.42 -2.28
C SER A 56 29.30 2.06 -1.49
N LEU A 57 29.52 0.79 -1.09
CA LEU A 57 30.76 0.42 -0.38
C LEU A 57 31.33 -0.96 -0.74
N ASN A 58 31.41 -1.25 -2.04
CA ASN A 58 32.38 -2.21 -2.58
C ASN A 58 32.79 -1.76 -3.98
N LYS A 59 33.59 -0.69 -4.03
CA LYS A 59 34.40 -0.36 -5.20
C LYS A 59 35.73 0.20 -4.73
#